data_AF-A0A8X7Z2X0-F1
#
_entry.id   AF-A0A8X7Z2X0-F1
#
_cell.length_a   1.000
_cell.length_b   1.000
_cell.length_c   1.000
_cell.angle_alpha   90.00
_cell.angle_beta   90.00
_cell.angle_gamma   90.00
#
_symmetry.space_group_name_H-M   'P 1'
#
loop_
_entity.id
_entity.type
_entity.pdbx_description
1 polymer ?
#
loop_
_entity_poly.entity_id
_entity_poly.type
_entity_poly.pdbx_seq_one_letter_code
_entity_poly.pdbx_strand_id
1 'polypeptide(L)'
;MDSTIPEVAYDYSPFIRIYKDGHVERLRGTDIVPSGLDPKTNVLSKDAVYSPELNLSSRLYRPHNTNPDKKLPVLVYYHGGGFCMENPFNFQYHDHLNNLVAVSNVIAISVDYRLAPEHPLPIAYDDSWTALKWVASHVNGDGPEEWLNSHSDFGQVFLAGDSAGANLAHQLALRYGQEKLSGIDLTGVILVHPYFWGKEPIGTEGENLESKSRIDVIWNFACPTSSGLDDPLINPLVDPRLDSLGCDRLLVIIGGKDFLRERGRHYYERLSKGGWEGVVEIMEGKDDEHVFHLHDPTCANAVALLKRIASFINEDRA
;
A
#
# COMPACT_ATOMS: atom_id res chain seq x y z
N MET A 1 30.84 -15.57 29.26
CA MET A 1 29.79 -14.59 28.93
C MET A 1 28.67 -15.40 28.35
N ASP A 2 27.60 -15.63 29.13
CA ASP A 2 26.43 -16.35 28.62
C ASP A 2 25.76 -15.47 27.58
N SER A 3 25.96 -15.79 26.30
CA SER A 3 25.07 -15.33 25.25
C SER A 3 23.77 -16.12 25.40
N THR A 4 22.88 -15.64 26.26
CA THR A 4 21.52 -16.17 26.37
C THR A 4 20.88 -16.07 24.99
N ILE A 5 20.58 -17.23 24.39
CA ILE A 5 19.88 -17.31 23.11
C ILE A 5 18.54 -16.56 23.28
N PRO A 6 18.25 -15.52 22.47
CA PRO A 6 17.02 -14.77 22.59
C PRO A 6 15.80 -15.71 22.45
N GLU A 7 14.87 -15.64 23.40
CA GLU A 7 13.69 -16.49 23.39
C GLU A 7 12.64 -15.93 22.41
N VAL A 8 12.19 -16.76 21.46
CA VAL A 8 11.16 -16.40 20.48
C VAL A 8 9.81 -16.32 21.18
N ALA A 9 9.10 -15.20 21.02
CA ALA A 9 7.74 -15.02 21.50
C ALA A 9 6.73 -15.55 20.47
N TYR A 10 6.94 -15.23 19.20
CA TYR A 10 6.12 -15.67 18.08
C TYR A 10 6.99 -16.02 16.88
N ASP A 11 6.81 -17.21 16.31
CA ASP A 11 7.46 -17.64 15.07
C ASP A 11 6.43 -17.70 13.95
N TYR A 12 6.51 -16.77 13.00
CA TYR A 12 5.70 -16.74 11.79
C TYR A 12 6.56 -17.02 10.56
N SER A 13 7.50 -17.96 10.67
CA SER A 13 8.29 -18.44 9.53
C SER A 13 7.37 -18.87 8.37
N PRO A 14 7.75 -18.55 7.12
CA PRO A 14 9.04 -18.00 6.69
C PRO A 14 9.13 -16.47 6.68
N PHE A 15 8.21 -15.74 7.33
CA PHE A 15 8.10 -14.30 7.17
C PHE A 15 8.88 -13.52 8.24
N ILE A 16 8.55 -13.73 9.51
CA ILE A 16 9.07 -12.93 10.64
C ILE A 16 9.09 -13.75 11.93
N ARG A 17 10.09 -13.49 12.77
CA ARG A 17 10.10 -13.91 14.19
C ARG A 17 10.11 -12.69 15.09
N ILE A 18 9.29 -12.74 16.13
CA ILE A 18 9.21 -11.73 17.18
C ILE A 18 9.72 -12.37 18.47
N TYR A 19 10.64 -11.71 19.14
CA TYR A 19 11.29 -12.23 20.35
C TYR A 19 10.77 -11.52 21.60
N LYS A 20 10.94 -12.18 22.76
CA LYS A 20 10.43 -11.66 24.04
C LYS A 20 11.09 -10.37 24.49
N ASP A 21 12.29 -10.08 24.00
CA ASP A 21 13.01 -8.81 24.23
C ASP A 21 12.54 -7.67 23.30
N GLY A 22 11.57 -7.94 22.43
CA GLY A 22 11.02 -6.98 21.48
C GLY A 22 11.75 -6.93 20.14
N HIS A 23 12.86 -7.67 19.97
CA HIS A 23 13.54 -7.71 18.69
C HIS A 23 12.77 -8.49 17.65
N VAL A 24 13.03 -8.17 16.38
CA VAL A 24 12.44 -8.82 15.22
C VAL A 24 13.50 -9.32 14.27
N GLU A 25 13.35 -10.57 13.84
CA GLU A 25 14.10 -11.15 12.73
C GLU A 25 13.19 -11.22 11.51
N ARG A 26 13.53 -10.47 10.46
CA ARG A 26 12.83 -10.48 9.15
C ARG A 26 13.45 -11.58 8.29
N LEU A 27 12.70 -12.65 8.04
CA LEU A 27 13.17 -13.85 7.33
C LEU A 27 12.90 -13.79 5.82
N ARG A 28 12.01 -12.90 5.40
CA ARG A 28 11.62 -12.64 4.01
C ARG A 28 11.58 -11.12 3.76
N GLY A 29 11.67 -10.73 2.49
CA GLY A 29 11.48 -9.35 2.08
C GLY A 29 12.70 -8.46 2.27
N THR A 30 13.87 -9.06 2.53
CA THR A 30 15.13 -8.37 2.79
C THR A 30 16.05 -8.30 1.57
N ASP A 31 15.77 -9.11 0.54
CA ASP A 31 16.46 -9.02 -0.75
C ASP A 31 16.19 -7.67 -1.40
N ILE A 32 17.25 -7.04 -1.93
CA ILE A 32 17.19 -5.75 -2.62
C ILE A 32 17.68 -5.96 -4.05
N VAL A 33 16.91 -5.46 -5.02
CA VAL A 33 17.32 -5.44 -6.43
C VAL A 33 17.75 -4.03 -6.85
N PRO A 34 18.72 -3.88 -7.76
CA PRO A 34 19.11 -2.57 -8.28
C PRO A 34 17.98 -1.94 -9.09
N SER A 35 17.92 -0.61 -9.09
CA SER A 35 17.10 0.13 -10.04
C SER A 35 17.76 0.21 -11.43
N GLY A 36 16.97 0.48 -12.46
CA GLY A 36 17.45 0.54 -13.85
C GLY A 36 16.35 0.27 -14.88
N LEU A 37 16.77 0.01 -16.12
CA LEU A 37 15.88 -0.41 -17.19
C LEU A 37 15.55 -1.90 -17.05
N ASP A 38 14.28 -2.24 -16.87
CA ASP A 38 13.81 -3.61 -17.01
C ASP A 38 13.55 -3.93 -18.49
N PRO A 39 14.29 -4.85 -19.13
CA PRO A 39 14.11 -5.17 -20.53
C PRO A 39 12.79 -5.91 -20.83
N LYS A 40 12.14 -6.51 -19.83
CA LYS A 40 10.88 -7.25 -20.05
C LYS A 40 9.69 -6.30 -20.19
N THR A 41 9.62 -5.28 -19.34
CA THR A 41 8.51 -4.32 -19.30
C THR A 41 8.84 -3.00 -19.99
N ASN A 42 10.12 -2.75 -20.32
CA ASN A 42 10.62 -1.48 -20.84
C ASN A 42 10.30 -0.29 -19.91
N VAL A 43 10.40 -0.53 -18.60
CA VAL A 43 10.23 0.45 -17.53
C VAL A 43 11.59 0.86 -16.98
N LEU A 44 11.77 2.16 -16.77
CA LEU A 44 12.92 2.71 -16.06
C LEU A 44 12.56 2.89 -14.60
N SER A 45 13.46 2.48 -13.71
CA SER A 45 13.37 2.77 -12.28
C SER A 45 14.60 3.50 -11.77
N LYS A 46 14.44 4.28 -10.70
CA LYS A 46 15.53 4.89 -9.93
C LYS A 46 15.10 5.16 -8.50
N ASP A 47 16.08 5.29 -7.61
CA ASP A 47 15.82 5.61 -6.20
C ASP A 47 15.95 7.13 -5.98
N ALA A 48 15.04 7.72 -5.19
CA ALA A 48 15.00 9.14 -4.89
C ALA A 48 14.71 9.40 -3.41
N VAL A 49 15.43 10.34 -2.80
CA VAL A 49 15.27 10.70 -1.38
C VAL A 49 14.13 11.70 -1.25
N TYR A 50 13.07 11.33 -0.53
CA TYR A 50 11.93 12.22 -0.27
C TYR A 50 12.03 12.93 1.08
N SER A 51 12.85 12.42 2.00
CA SER A 51 13.15 13.07 3.28
C SER A 51 14.64 12.92 3.62
N PRO A 52 15.48 13.91 3.28
CA PRO A 52 16.91 13.87 3.61
C PRO A 52 17.17 13.80 5.13
N GLU A 53 16.37 14.52 5.92
CA GLU A 53 16.51 14.62 7.38
C GLU A 53 16.32 13.26 8.10
N LEU A 54 15.43 12.43 7.55
CA LEU A 54 15.13 11.10 8.08
C LEU A 54 15.80 9.98 7.26
N ASN A 55 16.56 10.34 6.23
CA ASN A 55 17.14 9.42 5.25
C ASN A 55 16.11 8.45 4.64
N LEU A 56 14.93 8.96 4.27
CA LEU A 56 13.86 8.17 3.66
C LEU A 56 13.82 8.36 2.15
N SER A 57 13.58 7.26 1.44
CA SER A 57 13.66 7.21 -0.01
C SER A 57 12.49 6.46 -0.63
N SER A 58 12.35 6.58 -1.94
CA SER A 58 11.33 5.88 -2.71
C SER A 58 11.96 5.32 -3.97
N ARG A 59 11.39 4.25 -4.50
CA ARG A 59 11.71 3.81 -5.85
C ARG A 59 10.70 4.36 -6.82
N LEU A 60 11.18 5.16 -7.77
CA LEU A 60 10.38 5.74 -8.84
C LEU A 60 10.42 4.82 -10.05
N TYR A 61 9.31 4.79 -10.79
CA TYR A 61 9.15 4.02 -12.02
C TYR A 61 8.46 4.87 -13.08
N ARG A 62 8.90 4.75 -14.33
CA ARG A 62 8.20 5.33 -15.47
C ARG A 62 8.39 4.47 -16.73
N PRO A 63 7.45 4.50 -17.69
CA PRO A 63 7.69 3.95 -19.01
C PRO A 63 8.94 4.57 -19.61
N HIS A 64 9.81 3.78 -20.25
CA HIS A 64 11.03 4.31 -20.86
C HIS A 64 10.70 5.31 -22.00
N ASN A 65 9.73 4.93 -22.84
CA ASN A 65 9.31 5.71 -24.00
C ASN A 65 8.09 6.58 -23.63
N THR A 66 8.33 7.74 -23.03
CA THR A 66 7.29 8.73 -22.76
C THR A 66 7.21 9.76 -23.89
N ASN A 67 5.99 10.13 -24.30
CA ASN A 67 5.80 11.33 -25.12
C ASN A 67 6.07 12.58 -24.25
N PRO A 68 7.06 13.42 -24.57
CA PRO A 68 7.37 14.63 -23.79
C PRO A 68 6.18 15.59 -23.65
N ASP A 69 5.26 15.58 -24.61
CA ASP A 69 4.08 16.47 -24.63
C ASP A 69 2.90 15.94 -23.80
N LYS A 70 2.99 14.72 -23.27
CA LYS A 70 1.91 14.09 -22.49
C LYS A 70 2.37 13.72 -21.09
N LYS A 71 1.74 14.34 -20.10
CA LYS A 71 1.90 14.00 -18.68
C LYS A 71 1.14 12.71 -18.33
N LEU A 72 1.69 11.93 -17.41
CA LEU A 72 1.19 10.63 -16.97
C LEU A 72 0.57 10.73 -15.58
N PRO A 73 -0.46 9.92 -15.25
CA PRO A 73 -1.00 9.87 -13.89
C PRO A 73 0.10 9.47 -12.92
N VAL A 74 -0.06 9.93 -11.68
CA VAL A 74 0.86 9.63 -10.59
C VAL A 74 0.25 8.54 -9.73
N LEU A 75 0.99 7.45 -9.52
CA LEU A 75 0.62 6.37 -8.62
C LEU A 75 1.58 6.35 -7.43
N VAL A 76 1.11 6.69 -6.23
CA VAL A 76 1.90 6.51 -5.00
C VAL A 76 1.53 5.16 -4.40
N TYR A 77 2.50 4.26 -4.34
CA TYR A 77 2.34 2.88 -3.91
C TYR A 77 2.98 2.64 -2.53
N TYR A 78 2.23 1.99 -1.64
CA TYR A 78 2.67 1.56 -0.32
C TYR A 78 2.68 0.05 -0.28
N HIS A 79 3.83 -0.53 0.08
CA HIS A 79 3.98 -1.99 0.17
C HIS A 79 3.22 -2.57 1.37
N GLY A 80 2.94 -3.87 1.34
CA GLY A 80 2.38 -4.61 2.46
C GLY A 80 3.43 -5.01 3.52
N GLY A 81 3.20 -6.15 4.18
CA GLY A 81 4.13 -6.68 5.19
C GLY A 81 3.75 -6.39 6.65
N GLY A 82 2.47 -6.09 6.91
CA GLY A 82 1.96 -5.93 8.28
C GLY A 82 2.60 -4.78 9.07
N PHE A 83 3.12 -3.76 8.36
CA PHE A 83 3.93 -2.66 8.90
C PHE A 83 5.29 -3.06 9.48
N CYS A 84 5.66 -4.33 9.39
CA CYS A 84 6.85 -4.89 10.05
C CYS A 84 7.88 -5.44 9.05
N MET A 85 7.54 -5.61 7.77
CA MET A 85 8.35 -6.31 6.78
C MET A 85 8.26 -5.66 5.40
N GLU A 86 9.08 -6.19 4.48
CA GLU A 86 9.18 -5.77 3.08
C GLU A 86 9.71 -4.33 2.92
N ASN A 87 10.00 -3.94 1.68
CA ASN A 87 10.46 -2.61 1.31
C ASN A 87 10.26 -2.41 -0.21
N PRO A 88 10.26 -1.16 -0.72
CA PRO A 88 10.05 -0.90 -2.15
C PRO A 88 11.17 -1.40 -3.08
N PHE A 89 12.31 -1.82 -2.52
CA PHE A 89 13.46 -2.31 -3.28
C PHE A 89 13.49 -3.84 -3.39
N ASN A 90 12.55 -4.53 -2.75
CA ASN A 90 12.40 -5.97 -2.86
C ASN A 90 11.95 -6.41 -4.25
N PHE A 91 12.45 -7.57 -4.70
CA PHE A 91 12.18 -8.08 -6.05
C PHE A 91 10.69 -8.26 -6.35
N GLN A 92 9.86 -8.68 -5.38
CA GLN A 92 8.43 -8.91 -5.61
C GLN A 92 7.70 -7.60 -5.90
N TYR A 93 7.97 -6.56 -5.10
CA TYR A 93 7.40 -5.22 -5.33
C TYR A 93 7.98 -4.55 -6.57
N HIS A 94 9.28 -4.75 -6.82
CA HIS A 94 9.94 -4.24 -8.00
C HIS A 94 9.32 -4.80 -9.29
N ASP A 95 9.18 -6.12 -9.37
CA ASP A 95 8.56 -6.79 -10.52
C ASP A 95 7.08 -6.41 -10.64
N HIS A 96 6.35 -6.31 -9.52
CA HIS A 96 4.96 -5.87 -9.53
C HIS A 96 4.80 -4.47 -10.12
N LEU A 97 5.60 -3.49 -9.66
CA LEU A 97 5.49 -2.12 -10.15
C LEU A 97 6.03 -1.92 -11.56
N ASN A 98 7.07 -2.66 -11.99
CA ASN A 98 7.46 -2.69 -13.40
C ASN A 98 6.28 -3.12 -14.29
N ASN A 99 5.60 -4.21 -13.94
CA ASN A 99 4.44 -4.68 -14.69
C ASN A 99 3.28 -3.67 -14.63
N LEU A 100 2.96 -3.15 -13.45
CA LEU A 100 1.85 -2.22 -13.26
C LEU A 100 2.05 -0.92 -14.04
N VAL A 101 3.26 -0.36 -14.03
CA VAL A 101 3.63 0.84 -14.78
C VAL A 101 3.54 0.59 -16.28
N ALA A 102 4.00 -0.56 -16.75
CA ALA A 102 3.93 -0.91 -18.17
C ALA A 102 2.48 -1.05 -18.68
N VAL A 103 1.59 -1.65 -17.88
CA VAL A 103 0.19 -1.84 -18.30
C VAL A 103 -0.67 -0.59 -18.09
N SER A 104 -0.35 0.24 -17.10
CA SER A 104 -1.17 1.40 -16.72
C SER A 104 -0.68 2.71 -17.33
N ASN A 105 0.56 2.74 -17.85
CA ASN A 105 1.21 3.93 -18.40
C ASN A 105 1.20 5.13 -17.41
N VAL A 106 1.72 4.88 -16.19
CA VAL A 106 1.79 5.84 -15.08
C VAL A 106 3.22 6.11 -14.64
N ILE A 107 3.42 7.17 -13.85
CA ILE A 107 4.63 7.30 -13.02
C ILE A 107 4.29 6.73 -11.65
N ALA A 108 5.04 5.73 -11.19
CA ALA A 108 4.83 5.15 -9.87
C ALA A 108 5.93 5.57 -8.89
N ILE A 109 5.54 5.81 -7.63
CA ILE A 109 6.40 6.14 -6.50
C ILE A 109 6.16 5.10 -5.41
N SER A 110 7.09 4.17 -5.24
CA SER A 110 7.03 3.14 -4.20
C SER A 110 7.72 3.65 -2.94
N VAL A 111 6.96 3.91 -1.89
CA VAL A 111 7.44 4.61 -0.68
C VAL A 111 8.12 3.63 0.29
N ASP A 112 9.32 4.00 0.77
CA ASP A 112 10.04 3.29 1.85
C ASP A 112 9.68 3.92 3.20
N TYR A 113 8.55 3.50 3.77
CA TYR A 113 8.14 3.95 5.10
C TYR A 113 8.83 3.12 6.19
N ARG A 114 9.12 3.72 7.35
CA ARG A 114 9.79 2.99 8.43
C ARG A 114 8.89 1.94 9.06
N LEU A 115 9.51 0.83 9.46
CA LEU A 115 8.83 -0.36 9.94
C LEU A 115 8.81 -0.46 11.47
N ALA A 116 7.76 -1.08 11.99
CA ALA A 116 7.73 -1.57 13.35
C ALA A 116 8.63 -2.82 13.50
N PRO A 117 9.18 -3.07 14.70
CA PRO A 117 8.97 -2.33 15.96
C PRO A 117 9.92 -1.14 16.15
N GLU A 118 10.95 -0.98 15.30
CA GLU A 118 11.94 0.09 15.44
C GLU A 118 11.27 1.46 15.35
N HIS A 119 10.23 1.54 14.52
CA HIS A 119 9.40 2.71 14.30
C HIS A 119 7.91 2.31 14.32
N PRO A 120 7.29 2.17 15.50
CA PRO A 120 5.89 1.75 15.61
C PRO A 120 4.95 2.79 14.99
N LEU A 121 3.74 2.35 14.63
CA LEU A 121 2.67 3.25 14.20
C LEU A 121 2.41 4.33 15.28
N PRO A 122 2.20 5.60 14.88
CA PRO A 122 1.81 6.04 13.55
C PRO A 122 2.95 6.45 12.60
N ILE A 123 4.21 6.15 12.89
CA ILE A 123 5.36 6.66 12.11
C ILE A 123 5.25 6.35 10.61
N ALA A 124 4.82 5.15 10.22
CA ALA A 124 4.63 4.81 8.81
C ALA A 124 3.59 5.71 8.09
N TYR A 125 2.53 6.15 8.78
CA TYR A 125 1.56 7.10 8.24
C TYR A 125 2.19 8.49 8.05
N ASP A 126 3.02 8.94 8.99
CA ASP A 126 3.69 10.24 8.91
C ASP A 126 4.77 10.27 7.82
N ASP A 127 5.52 9.17 7.67
CA ASP A 127 6.50 8.99 6.60
C ASP A 127 5.81 9.00 5.23
N SER A 128 4.69 8.29 5.11
CA SER A 128 3.91 8.20 3.89
C SER A 128 3.21 9.52 3.52
N TRP A 129 2.73 10.27 4.52
CA TRP A 129 2.23 11.63 4.31
C TRP A 129 3.36 12.58 3.89
N THR A 130 4.56 12.41 4.45
CA THR A 130 5.75 13.17 4.06
C THR A 130 6.14 12.88 2.61
N ALA A 131 6.07 11.62 2.17
CA ALA A 131 6.27 11.26 0.77
C ALA A 131 5.20 11.89 -0.15
N LEU A 132 3.92 11.91 0.25
CA LEU A 132 2.87 12.54 -0.55
C LEU A 132 3.04 14.07 -0.65
N LYS A 133 3.46 14.74 0.44
CA LYS A 133 3.86 16.17 0.40
C LYS A 133 5.06 16.41 -0.50
N TRP A 134 6.03 15.49 -0.51
CA TRP A 134 7.15 15.56 -1.43
C TRP A 134 6.70 15.40 -2.88
N VAL A 135 5.76 14.51 -3.19
CA VAL A 135 5.14 14.47 -4.54
C VAL A 135 4.47 15.81 -4.87
N ALA A 136 3.71 16.40 -3.95
CA ALA A 136 3.03 17.68 -4.14
C ALA A 136 3.99 18.86 -4.39
N SER A 137 5.24 18.81 -3.91
CA SER A 137 6.20 19.89 -4.14
C SER A 137 6.67 20.01 -5.59
N HIS A 138 6.31 19.05 -6.46
CA HIS A 138 6.68 19.04 -7.89
C HIS A 138 5.59 19.62 -8.80
N VAL A 139 4.44 20.03 -8.25
CA VAL A 139 3.28 20.51 -9.03
C VAL A 139 3.63 21.65 -9.98
N ASN A 140 4.52 22.56 -9.57
CA ASN A 140 4.92 23.69 -10.40
C ASN A 140 6.11 23.39 -11.33
N GLY A 141 6.59 22.14 -11.35
CA GLY A 141 7.72 21.72 -12.18
C GLY A 141 9.09 22.15 -11.65
N ASP A 142 9.18 22.56 -10.39
CA ASP A 142 10.40 23.07 -9.73
C ASP A 142 10.80 22.26 -8.48
N GLY A 143 10.21 21.06 -8.31
CA GLY A 143 10.57 20.16 -7.22
C GLY A 143 11.95 19.50 -7.43
N PRO A 144 12.50 18.84 -6.40
CA PRO A 144 13.84 18.26 -6.43
C PRO A 144 14.01 17.06 -7.38
N GLU A 145 12.93 16.44 -7.86
CA GLU A 145 12.96 15.25 -8.72
C GLU A 145 12.41 15.53 -10.12
N GLU A 146 13.32 15.52 -11.09
CA GLU A 146 13.07 15.85 -12.49
C GLU A 146 12.02 14.95 -13.17
N TRP A 147 11.96 13.66 -12.86
CA TRP A 147 10.95 12.78 -13.45
C TRP A 147 9.55 13.22 -13.05
N LEU A 148 9.37 13.68 -11.82
CA LEU A 148 8.08 14.16 -11.36
C LEU A 148 7.73 15.49 -12.03
N ASN A 149 8.67 16.43 -12.10
CA ASN A 149 8.49 17.72 -12.79
C ASN A 149 8.12 17.54 -14.27
N SER A 150 8.89 16.71 -14.98
CA SER A 150 8.82 16.61 -16.44
C SER A 150 7.73 15.68 -16.96
N HIS A 151 7.26 14.70 -16.17
CA HIS A 151 6.35 13.67 -16.70
C HIS A 151 5.03 13.53 -15.97
N SER A 152 4.83 14.13 -14.79
CA SER A 152 3.63 13.89 -13.97
C SER A 152 2.44 14.80 -14.28
N ASP A 153 1.25 14.20 -14.25
CA ASP A 153 -0.04 14.87 -14.22
C ASP A 153 -0.58 14.84 -12.80
N PHE A 154 -0.37 15.93 -12.04
CA PHE A 154 -0.83 16.04 -10.66
C PHE A 154 -2.35 16.27 -10.55
N GLY A 155 -3.05 16.46 -11.67
CA GLY A 155 -4.52 16.40 -11.71
C GLY A 155 -5.06 14.95 -11.74
N GLN A 156 -4.18 13.95 -11.80
CA GLN A 156 -4.53 12.53 -11.78
C GLN A 156 -3.61 11.76 -10.83
N VAL A 157 -3.83 11.91 -9.52
CA VAL A 157 -3.07 11.18 -8.49
C VAL A 157 -3.88 10.03 -7.93
N PHE A 158 -3.23 8.88 -7.82
CA PHE A 158 -3.77 7.66 -7.24
C PHE A 158 -2.92 7.21 -6.07
N LEU A 159 -3.55 6.80 -4.98
CA LEU A 159 -2.89 6.05 -3.91
C LEU A 159 -3.20 4.57 -4.09
N ALA A 160 -2.20 3.71 -3.88
CA ALA A 160 -2.41 2.28 -3.94
C ALA A 160 -1.54 1.56 -2.91
N GLY A 161 -1.95 0.35 -2.58
CA GLY A 161 -1.12 -0.57 -1.83
C GLY A 161 -1.80 -1.90 -1.66
N ASP A 162 -1.07 -2.81 -1.04
CA ASP A 162 -1.55 -4.14 -0.67
C ASP A 162 -1.46 -4.35 0.84
N SER A 163 -2.40 -5.10 1.43
CA SER A 163 -2.35 -5.46 2.85
C SER A 163 -2.20 -4.22 3.76
N ALA A 164 -1.12 -4.12 4.54
CA ALA A 164 -0.80 -2.94 5.37
C ALA A 164 -0.61 -1.66 4.54
N GLY A 165 -0.10 -1.77 3.31
CA GLY A 165 0.03 -0.65 2.37
C GLY A 165 -1.32 -0.15 1.85
N ALA A 166 -2.29 -1.04 1.66
CA ALA A 166 -3.68 -0.64 1.38
C ALA A 166 -4.30 0.09 2.58
N ASN A 167 -4.00 -0.35 3.81
CA ASN A 167 -4.40 0.39 5.01
C ASN A 167 -3.79 1.81 5.02
N LEU A 168 -2.49 1.95 4.74
CA LEU A 168 -1.83 3.25 4.58
C LEU A 168 -2.51 4.13 3.53
N ALA A 169 -2.74 3.60 2.32
CA ALA A 169 -3.41 4.32 1.24
C ALA A 169 -4.78 4.86 1.67
N HIS A 170 -5.57 4.04 2.39
CA HIS A 170 -6.85 4.45 2.96
C HIS A 170 -6.71 5.59 3.98
N GLN A 171 -5.83 5.44 4.97
CA GLN A 171 -5.65 6.45 6.03
C GLN A 171 -5.13 7.77 5.48
N LEU A 172 -4.29 7.75 4.45
CA LEU A 172 -3.81 8.95 3.78
C LEU A 172 -4.89 9.62 2.93
N ALA A 173 -5.80 8.86 2.33
CA ALA A 173 -6.96 9.41 1.64
C ALA A 173 -7.94 10.09 2.62
N LEU A 174 -8.13 9.53 3.82
CA LEU A 174 -8.86 10.20 4.90
C LEU A 174 -8.17 11.49 5.33
N ARG A 175 -6.85 11.44 5.55
CA ARG A 175 -6.05 12.61 5.93
C ARG A 175 -6.12 13.70 4.85
N TYR A 176 -6.01 13.32 3.57
CA TYR A 176 -6.13 14.25 2.45
C TYR A 176 -7.49 14.96 2.38
N GLY A 177 -8.58 14.27 2.74
CA GLY A 177 -9.90 14.87 2.85
C GLY A 177 -10.00 16.01 3.88
N GLN A 178 -9.11 16.01 4.88
CA GLN A 178 -9.04 17.01 5.95
C GLN A 178 -7.93 18.04 5.74
N GLU A 179 -6.80 17.60 5.19
CA GLU A 179 -5.56 18.35 4.98
C GLU A 179 -5.21 18.31 3.48
N LYS A 180 -6.04 18.95 2.64
CA LYS A 180 -5.81 18.97 1.18
C LYS A 180 -4.42 19.52 0.84
N LEU A 181 -3.73 18.84 -0.08
CA LEU A 181 -2.46 19.28 -0.64
C LEU A 181 -2.72 20.08 -1.93
N SER A 182 -2.36 21.36 -1.92
CA SER A 182 -2.59 22.26 -3.06
C SER A 182 -1.99 21.72 -4.36
N GLY A 183 -2.81 21.65 -5.40
CA GLY A 183 -2.37 21.32 -6.76
C GLY A 183 -2.23 19.83 -7.07
N ILE A 184 -2.45 18.96 -6.07
CA ILE A 184 -2.75 17.55 -6.29
C ILE A 184 -4.27 17.39 -6.39
N ASP A 185 -4.72 16.53 -7.29
CA ASP A 185 -6.06 15.98 -7.30
C ASP A 185 -6.02 14.47 -7.05
N LEU A 186 -6.61 14.03 -5.93
CA LEU A 186 -6.61 12.63 -5.52
C LEU A 186 -7.80 11.93 -6.19
N THR A 187 -7.61 11.54 -7.44
CA THR A 187 -8.63 10.92 -8.28
C THR A 187 -9.12 9.59 -7.73
N GLY A 188 -8.22 8.76 -7.20
CA GLY A 188 -8.67 7.50 -6.64
C GLY A 188 -7.69 6.73 -5.75
N VAL A 189 -8.24 5.71 -5.10
CA VAL A 189 -7.52 4.85 -4.16
C VAL A 189 -7.74 3.38 -4.53
N ILE A 190 -6.65 2.60 -4.61
CA ILE A 190 -6.68 1.17 -4.96
C ILE A 190 -6.22 0.36 -3.75
N LEU A 191 -7.12 -0.45 -3.20
CA LEU A 191 -6.90 -1.24 -1.99
C LEU A 191 -6.84 -2.72 -2.35
N VAL A 192 -5.64 -3.29 -2.43
CA VAL A 192 -5.48 -4.72 -2.66
C VAL A 192 -5.42 -5.44 -1.32
N HIS A 193 -6.43 -6.26 -1.03
CA HIS A 193 -6.47 -7.13 0.15
C HIS A 193 -6.24 -6.33 1.46
N PRO A 194 -7.03 -5.27 1.72
CA PRO A 194 -6.71 -4.29 2.74
C PRO A 194 -6.62 -4.89 4.14
N TYR A 195 -5.57 -4.51 4.88
CA TYR A 195 -5.36 -4.89 6.28
C TYR A 195 -6.29 -4.10 7.22
N PHE A 196 -7.57 -4.39 7.07
CA PHE A 196 -8.62 -3.94 7.97
C PHE A 196 -8.99 -5.08 8.91
N TRP A 197 -9.42 -4.73 10.11
CA TRP A 197 -9.78 -5.70 11.14
C TRP A 197 -10.81 -5.13 12.10
N GLY A 198 -11.16 -5.92 13.13
CA GLY A 198 -12.07 -5.53 14.19
C GLY A 198 -12.04 -6.55 15.31
N LYS A 199 -12.51 -6.17 16.49
CA LYS A 199 -12.50 -7.06 17.66
C LYS A 199 -13.39 -8.28 17.47
N GLU A 200 -14.62 -8.06 17.06
CA GLU A 200 -15.61 -9.11 16.85
C GLU A 200 -15.45 -9.72 15.46
N PRO A 201 -15.35 -11.06 15.34
CA PRO A 201 -15.18 -11.72 14.06
C PRO A 201 -16.43 -11.59 13.19
N ILE A 202 -16.24 -11.44 11.88
CA ILE A 202 -17.32 -11.42 10.88
C ILE A 202 -17.17 -12.54 9.86
N GLY A 203 -18.29 -13.08 9.38
CA GLY A 203 -18.31 -14.15 8.39
C GLY A 203 -17.42 -15.34 8.80
N THR A 204 -16.43 -15.65 7.96
CA THR A 204 -15.53 -16.81 8.15
C THR A 204 -14.30 -16.52 9.02
N GLU A 205 -14.13 -15.32 9.57
CA GLU A 205 -12.96 -14.96 10.39
C GLU A 205 -12.81 -15.82 11.66
N GLY A 206 -13.94 -16.26 12.23
CA GLY A 206 -13.95 -17.12 13.41
C GLY A 206 -13.55 -18.57 13.13
N GLU A 207 -13.46 -18.97 11.86
CA GLU A 207 -13.14 -20.35 11.46
C GLU A 207 -11.63 -20.63 11.49
N ASN A 208 -10.79 -19.59 11.32
CA ASN A 208 -9.33 -19.70 11.32
C ASN A 208 -8.71 -18.90 12.48
N LEU A 209 -8.70 -19.53 13.66
CA LEU A 209 -8.18 -18.92 14.89
C LEU A 209 -6.68 -18.55 14.81
N GLU A 210 -5.90 -19.28 14.03
CA GLU A 210 -4.47 -19.00 13.85
C GLU A 210 -4.27 -17.70 13.06
N SER A 211 -4.98 -17.52 11.95
CA SER A 211 -4.93 -16.30 11.16
C SER A 211 -5.43 -15.11 11.97
N LYS A 212 -6.53 -15.27 12.70
CA LYS A 212 -7.01 -14.24 13.64
C LYS A 212 -5.95 -13.86 14.66
N SER A 213 -5.38 -14.85 15.36
CA SER A 213 -4.35 -14.60 16.37
C SER A 213 -3.14 -13.88 15.78
N ARG A 214 -2.71 -14.25 14.56
CA ARG A 214 -1.59 -13.61 13.88
C ARG A 214 -1.88 -12.13 13.57
N ILE A 215 -3.07 -11.81 13.08
CA ILE A 215 -3.47 -10.42 12.78
C ILE A 215 -3.50 -9.58 14.07
N ASP A 216 -4.11 -10.11 15.13
CA ASP A 216 -4.20 -9.44 16.42
C ASP A 216 -2.79 -9.17 17.00
N VAL A 217 -1.89 -10.14 16.95
CA VAL A 217 -0.51 -10.00 17.43
C VAL A 217 0.26 -8.98 16.59
N ILE A 218 0.23 -9.09 15.26
CA ILE A 218 0.95 -8.16 14.38
C ILE A 218 0.44 -6.74 14.57
N TRP A 219 -0.88 -6.52 14.69
CA TRP A 219 -1.43 -5.19 14.93
C TRP A 219 -0.95 -4.58 16.25
N ASN A 220 -1.10 -5.32 17.36
CA ASN A 220 -0.68 -4.83 18.67
C ASN A 220 0.83 -4.59 18.75
N PHE A 221 1.60 -5.38 18.00
CA PHE A 221 3.04 -5.22 17.90
C PHE A 221 3.44 -4.00 17.06
N ALA A 222 2.76 -3.76 15.94
CA ALA A 222 2.99 -2.61 15.07
C ALA A 222 2.47 -1.30 15.68
N CYS A 223 1.37 -1.34 16.42
CA CYS A 223 0.73 -0.18 17.06
C CYS A 223 0.52 -0.42 18.57
N PRO A 224 1.58 -0.38 19.38
CA PRO A 224 1.49 -0.63 20.83
C PRO A 224 0.66 0.42 21.58
N THR A 225 0.43 1.60 20.98
CA THR A 225 -0.41 2.67 21.53
C THR A 225 -1.86 2.60 21.04
N SER A 226 -2.23 1.56 20.28
CA SER A 226 -3.58 1.39 19.76
C SER A 226 -4.61 1.28 20.88
N SER A 227 -5.82 1.78 20.62
CA SER A 227 -7.00 1.57 21.46
C SER A 227 -7.57 0.15 21.40
N GLY A 228 -6.97 -0.73 20.58
CA GLY A 228 -7.31 -2.14 20.44
C GLY A 228 -7.65 -2.51 19.00
N LEU A 229 -8.37 -3.62 18.81
CA LEU A 229 -8.72 -4.11 17.48
C LEU A 229 -9.83 -3.31 16.80
N ASP A 230 -10.55 -2.47 17.54
CA ASP A 230 -11.51 -1.49 17.00
C ASP A 230 -10.92 -0.07 16.96
N ASP A 231 -9.59 0.05 16.92
CA ASP A 231 -8.95 1.32 16.65
C ASP A 231 -9.28 1.79 15.23
N PRO A 232 -9.69 3.06 15.01
CA PRO A 232 -9.99 3.58 13.67
C PRO A 232 -8.87 3.40 12.64
N LEU A 233 -7.61 3.23 13.08
CA LEU A 233 -6.49 2.96 12.18
C LEU A 233 -6.58 1.59 11.50
N ILE A 234 -7.14 0.56 12.17
CA ILE A 234 -7.31 -0.79 11.60
C ILE A 234 -8.78 -1.12 11.29
N ASN A 235 -9.74 -0.53 12.00
CA ASN A 235 -11.16 -0.72 11.80
C ASN A 235 -11.79 0.54 11.19
N PRO A 236 -11.78 0.69 9.85
CA PRO A 236 -12.32 1.89 9.21
C PRO A 236 -13.84 2.05 9.39
N LEU A 237 -14.56 0.99 9.76
CA LEU A 237 -16.02 1.03 9.92
C LEU A 237 -16.46 1.79 11.18
N VAL A 238 -15.56 1.97 12.15
CA VAL A 238 -15.81 2.77 13.35
C VAL A 238 -15.19 4.17 13.24
N ASP A 239 -14.49 4.49 12.16
CA ASP A 239 -13.92 5.81 11.94
C ASP A 239 -15.03 6.81 11.54
N PRO A 240 -15.29 7.85 12.37
CA PRO A 240 -16.31 8.85 12.04
C PRO A 240 -15.97 9.67 10.79
N ARG A 241 -14.73 9.61 10.31
CA ARG A 241 -14.24 10.32 9.13
C ARG A 241 -14.49 9.56 7.84
N LEU A 242 -15.01 8.33 7.88
CA LEU A 242 -15.12 7.48 6.68
C LEU A 242 -15.85 8.16 5.52
N ASP A 243 -16.91 8.91 5.78
CA ASP A 243 -17.66 9.63 4.73
C ASP A 243 -16.96 10.90 4.23
N SER A 244 -15.78 11.25 4.79
CA SER A 244 -14.93 12.38 4.41
C SER A 244 -13.65 11.96 3.65
N LEU A 245 -13.63 10.76 3.08
CA LEU A 245 -12.56 10.32 2.18
C LEU A 245 -12.33 11.37 1.09
N GLY A 246 -11.09 11.85 0.97
CA GLY A 246 -10.74 12.95 0.07
C GLY A 246 -10.51 12.57 -1.39
N CYS A 247 -10.86 11.34 -1.78
CA CYS A 247 -10.76 10.86 -3.16
C CYS A 247 -12.13 10.74 -3.82
N ASP A 248 -12.17 10.68 -5.14
CA ASP A 248 -13.43 10.56 -5.90
C ASP A 248 -13.82 9.10 -6.14
N ARG A 249 -12.83 8.22 -6.26
CA ARG A 249 -13.02 6.83 -6.66
C ARG A 249 -12.22 5.89 -5.78
N LEU A 250 -12.78 4.71 -5.51
CA LEU A 250 -12.10 3.70 -4.71
C LEU A 250 -12.31 2.31 -5.32
N LEU A 251 -11.22 1.57 -5.53
CA LEU A 251 -11.24 0.18 -5.97
C LEU A 251 -10.79 -0.73 -4.83
N VAL A 252 -11.69 -1.60 -4.36
CA VAL A 252 -11.37 -2.67 -3.41
C VAL A 252 -11.14 -3.98 -4.16
N ILE A 253 -10.00 -4.61 -3.96
CA ILE A 253 -9.71 -5.93 -4.52
C ILE A 253 -9.57 -6.92 -3.36
N ILE A 254 -10.31 -8.02 -3.41
CA ILE A 254 -10.30 -9.07 -2.38
C ILE A 254 -10.10 -10.46 -2.98
N GLY A 255 -9.42 -11.33 -2.23
CA GLY A 255 -9.25 -12.73 -2.55
C GLY A 255 -10.25 -13.62 -1.82
N GLY A 256 -10.82 -14.60 -2.52
CA GLY A 256 -11.84 -15.50 -2.02
C GLY A 256 -11.34 -16.45 -0.93
N LYS A 257 -10.03 -16.68 -0.85
CA LYS A 257 -9.38 -17.42 0.26
C LYS A 257 -8.58 -16.52 1.19
N ASP A 258 -8.65 -15.21 1.00
CA ASP A 258 -7.98 -14.25 1.88
C ASP A 258 -8.66 -14.23 3.26
N PHE A 259 -7.85 -14.27 4.32
CA PHE A 259 -8.30 -14.15 5.70
C PHE A 259 -8.85 -12.75 6.03
N LEU A 260 -8.61 -11.73 5.21
CA LEU A 260 -9.14 -10.36 5.34
C LEU A 260 -10.36 -10.09 4.43
N ARG A 261 -10.80 -11.09 3.64
CA ARG A 261 -11.84 -10.92 2.61
C ARG A 261 -13.11 -10.26 3.15
N GLU A 262 -13.58 -10.74 4.31
CA GLU A 262 -14.82 -10.25 4.91
C GLU A 262 -14.74 -8.78 5.30
N ARG A 263 -13.58 -8.31 5.78
CA ARG A 263 -13.35 -6.89 6.11
C ARG A 263 -13.37 -6.02 4.87
N GLY A 264 -12.69 -6.44 3.80
CA GLY A 264 -12.70 -5.74 2.53
C GLY A 264 -14.11 -5.66 1.93
N ARG A 265 -14.89 -6.75 1.98
CA ARG A 265 -16.28 -6.76 1.52
C ARG A 265 -17.17 -5.85 2.36
N HIS A 266 -17.11 -5.93 3.69
CA HIS A 266 -17.90 -5.05 4.57
C HIS A 266 -17.54 -3.58 4.38
N TYR A 267 -16.26 -3.26 4.17
CA TYR A 267 -15.80 -1.92 3.84
C TYR A 267 -16.42 -1.41 2.53
N TYR A 268 -16.35 -2.20 1.46
CA TYR A 268 -17.00 -1.90 0.19
C TYR A 268 -18.50 -1.65 0.37
N GLU A 269 -19.19 -2.55 1.08
CA GLU A 269 -20.64 -2.42 1.31
C GLU A 269 -20.98 -1.15 2.09
N ARG A 270 -20.20 -0.82 3.13
CA ARG A 270 -20.39 0.41 3.93
C ARG A 270 -20.20 1.67 3.08
N LEU A 271 -19.24 1.70 2.16
CA LEU A 271 -19.08 2.84 1.26
C LEU A 271 -20.20 2.90 0.21
N SER A 272 -20.57 1.76 -0.39
CA SER A 272 -21.59 1.69 -1.45
C SER A 272 -22.99 2.12 -1.00
N LYS A 273 -23.29 1.96 0.30
CA LYS A 273 -24.56 2.32 0.94
C LYS A 273 -24.42 3.54 1.87
N GLY A 274 -23.23 4.11 1.93
CA GLY A 274 -22.80 5.10 2.92
C GLY A 274 -23.13 6.54 2.58
N GLY A 275 -22.57 7.47 3.35
CA GLY A 275 -22.68 8.91 3.11
C GLY A 275 -21.53 9.50 2.29
N TRP A 276 -20.51 8.71 1.94
CA TRP A 276 -19.43 9.14 1.05
C TRP A 276 -19.97 9.35 -0.37
N GLU A 277 -19.63 10.48 -0.99
CA GLU A 277 -20.17 10.88 -2.30
C GLU A 277 -19.40 10.28 -3.50
N GLY A 278 -18.27 9.62 -3.26
CA GLY A 278 -17.45 9.00 -4.29
C GLY A 278 -17.99 7.65 -4.79
N VAL A 279 -17.32 7.10 -5.81
CA VAL A 279 -17.67 5.82 -6.42
C VAL A 279 -16.78 4.71 -5.87
N VAL A 280 -17.38 3.69 -5.26
CA VAL A 280 -16.66 2.48 -4.84
C VAL A 280 -16.93 1.31 -5.80
N GLU A 281 -15.87 0.64 -6.21
CA GLU A 281 -15.89 -0.55 -7.05
C GLU A 281 -15.22 -1.72 -6.33
N ILE A 282 -15.62 -2.96 -6.64
CA ILE A 282 -15.01 -4.17 -6.07
C ILE A 282 -14.63 -5.18 -7.14
N MET A 283 -13.49 -5.84 -6.96
CA MET A 283 -13.10 -7.05 -7.67
C MET A 283 -12.88 -8.15 -6.66
N GLU A 284 -13.56 -9.28 -6.85
CA GLU A 284 -13.41 -10.46 -6.00
C GLU A 284 -12.89 -11.64 -6.83
N GLY A 285 -11.71 -12.14 -6.46
CA GLY A 285 -11.13 -13.35 -7.02
C GLY A 285 -11.61 -14.58 -6.28
N LYS A 286 -12.05 -15.65 -6.94
CA LYS A 286 -12.74 -16.77 -6.26
C LYS A 286 -11.84 -17.62 -5.35
N ASP A 287 -10.63 -17.92 -5.82
CA ASP A 287 -9.73 -18.88 -5.18
C ASP A 287 -8.41 -18.24 -4.71
N ASP A 288 -8.36 -16.91 -4.74
CA ASP A 288 -7.14 -16.14 -4.53
C ASP A 288 -6.81 -16.02 -3.03
N GLU A 289 -5.55 -16.32 -2.70
CA GLU A 289 -4.99 -16.15 -1.36
C GLU A 289 -4.50 -14.72 -1.12
N HIS A 290 -4.16 -14.39 0.12
CA HIS A 290 -3.63 -13.08 0.48
C HIS A 290 -2.41 -12.71 -0.38
N VAL A 291 -2.44 -11.53 -1.01
CA VAL A 291 -1.37 -10.97 -1.88
C VAL A 291 -0.84 -11.92 -2.96
N PHE A 292 -1.67 -12.83 -3.46
CA PHE A 292 -1.31 -13.84 -4.47
C PHE A 292 -0.60 -13.25 -5.70
N HIS A 293 -0.94 -12.02 -6.09
CA HIS A 293 -0.36 -11.30 -7.23
C HIS A 293 1.14 -11.01 -7.08
N LEU A 294 1.68 -11.00 -5.86
CA LEU A 294 3.12 -10.89 -5.61
C LEU A 294 3.82 -12.25 -5.61
N HIS A 295 3.09 -13.35 -5.36
CA HIS A 295 3.65 -14.70 -5.25
C HIS A 295 3.65 -15.45 -6.58
N ASP A 296 2.57 -15.33 -7.34
CA ASP A 296 2.47 -15.84 -8.71
C ASP A 296 1.96 -14.72 -9.63
N PRO A 297 2.83 -13.75 -10.00
CA PRO A 297 2.45 -12.59 -10.81
C PRO A 297 2.01 -12.98 -12.24
N THR A 298 2.29 -14.22 -12.67
CA THR A 298 1.99 -14.70 -14.02
C THR A 298 0.67 -15.47 -14.11
N CYS A 299 0.05 -15.82 -12.98
CA CYS A 299 -1.23 -16.51 -13.00
C CYS A 299 -2.34 -15.64 -13.61
N ALA A 300 -3.39 -16.30 -14.12
CA ALA A 300 -4.48 -15.61 -14.81
C ALA A 300 -5.16 -14.53 -13.93
N ASN A 301 -5.32 -14.81 -12.64
CA ASN A 301 -5.95 -13.88 -11.70
C ASN A 301 -5.05 -12.66 -11.41
N ALA A 302 -3.72 -12.84 -11.38
CA ALA A 302 -2.78 -11.74 -11.13
C ALA A 302 -2.73 -10.80 -12.34
N VAL A 303 -2.76 -11.37 -13.55
CA VAL A 303 -2.89 -10.62 -14.80
C VAL A 303 -4.23 -9.89 -14.88
N ALA A 304 -5.32 -10.52 -14.45
CA ALA A 304 -6.64 -9.87 -14.39
C ALA A 304 -6.67 -8.71 -13.39
N LEU A 305 -6.05 -8.88 -12.22
CA LEU A 305 -5.88 -7.83 -11.21
C LEU A 305 -5.12 -6.64 -11.78
N LEU A 306 -3.96 -6.87 -12.40
CA LEU A 306 -3.17 -5.81 -13.04
C LEU A 306 -3.97 -5.03 -14.10
N LYS A 307 -4.70 -5.75 -14.97
CA LYS A 307 -5.57 -5.12 -15.98
C LYS A 307 -6.71 -4.32 -15.35
N ARG A 308 -7.27 -4.81 -14.25
CA ARG A 308 -8.34 -4.10 -13.54
C ARG A 308 -7.85 -2.79 -12.93
N ILE A 309 -6.66 -2.80 -12.31
CA ILE A 309 -6.02 -1.59 -11.78
C ILE A 309 -5.71 -0.62 -12.92
N ALA A 310 -5.11 -1.11 -14.02
CA ALA A 310 -4.80 -0.28 -15.17
C ALA A 310 -6.06 0.36 -15.78
N SER A 311 -7.15 -0.40 -15.87
CA SER A 311 -8.45 0.11 -16.33
C SER A 311 -9.02 1.17 -15.40
N PHE A 312 -8.93 0.97 -14.08
CA PHE A 312 -9.40 1.95 -13.09
C PHE A 312 -8.68 3.29 -13.23
N ILE A 313 -7.35 3.26 -13.37
CA ILE A 313 -6.51 4.45 -13.53
C ILE A 313 -6.79 5.18 -14.84
N ASN A 314 -7.10 4.45 -15.92
CA ASN A 314 -7.23 5.01 -17.26
C ASN A 314 -8.68 5.27 -17.71
N GLU A 315 -9.67 5.06 -16.86
CA GLU A 315 -11.10 5.09 -17.24
C GLU A 315 -11.53 6.44 -17.84
N ASP A 316 -10.96 7.55 -17.35
CA ASP A 316 -11.28 8.91 -17.79
C ASP A 316 -10.37 9.41 -18.94
N ARG A 317 -9.57 8.52 -19.54
CA ARG A 317 -8.58 8.84 -20.60
C ARG A 317 -8.98 8.37 -22.00
N ALA A 318 -10.19 7.82 -22.17
CA ALA A 318 -10.71 7.32 -23.46
C ALA A 318 -11.38 8.41 -24.32
#